data_AF-A0A5K0VHE3-F1
#
_entry.id   AF-A0A5K0VHE3-F1
#
_cell.length_a   1.000
_cell.length_b   1.000
_cell.length_c   1.000
_cell.angle_alpha   90.00
_cell.angle_beta   90.00
_cell.angle_gamma   90.00
#
_symmetry.space_group_name_H-M   'P 1'
#
loop_
_entity.id
_entity.type
_entity.pdbx_description
1 polymer ?
#
loop_
_entity_poly.entity_id
_entity_poly.type
_entity_poly.pdbx_seq_one_letter_code
_entity_poly.pdbx_strand_id
1 'polypeptide(L)' 'EEEKIRLGYEKKFKRLKDLNRKGAEPEKLQATQSSIKKELTKINITIRSIDAMSNKVHKLRDNQLQSELTKLIQG' A
#
# COMPACT_ATOMS: atom_id res chain seq x y z
N GLU A 1 -7.29 4.61 7.97
CA GLU A 1 -7.70 4.64 6.54
C GLU A 1 -7.38 3.35 5.80
N GLU A 2 -6.22 2.76 6.01
CA GLU A 2 -5.81 1.46 5.41
C GLU A 2 -6.82 0.33 5.62
N GLU A 3 -7.44 0.25 6.80
CA GLU A 3 -8.46 -0.76 7.09
C GLU A 3 -9.71 -0.62 6.19
N LYS A 4 -10.10 0.62 5.86
CA LYS A 4 -11.22 0.86 4.94
C LYS A 4 -10.88 0.42 3.52
N ILE A 5 -9.61 0.59 3.12
CA ILE A 5 -9.10 0.16 1.81
C ILE A 5 -9.10 -1.38 1.73
N ARG A 6 -8.63 -2.07 2.78
CA ARG A 6 -8.65 -3.54 2.88
C ARG A 6 -10.08 -4.09 2.75
N LEU A 7 -11.01 -3.56 3.53
CA LEU A 7 -12.42 -3.98 3.49
C LEU A 7 -13.07 -3.71 2.12
N GLY A 8 -12.67 -2.62 1.45
CA GLY A 8 -13.09 -2.31 0.08
C GLY A 8 -12.59 -3.33 -0.94
N TYR A 9 -11.33 -3.75 -0.83
CA TYR A 9 -10.75 -4.80 -1.66
C TYR A 9 -11.48 -6.14 -1.48
N GLU A 10 -11.68 -6.58 -0.24
CA GLU A 10 -12.32 -7.87 0.06
C GLU A 10 -13.75 -7.95 -0.49
N LYS A 11 -14.53 -6.87 -0.34
CA LYS A 11 -15.88 -6.79 -0.91
C LYS A 11 -15.87 -6.93 -2.43
N LYS A 12 -14.96 -6.24 -3.12
CA LYS A 12 -14.82 -6.32 -4.58
C LYS A 12 -14.36 -7.72 -5.03
N PHE A 13 -13.43 -8.33 -4.31
CA PHE A 13 -12.93 -9.67 -4.60
C PHE A 13 -14.02 -10.74 -4.44
N LYS A 14 -14.81 -10.66 -3.37
CA LYS A 14 -15.96 -11.55 -3.16
C LYS A 14 -16.98 -11.42 -4.30
N ARG A 15 -17.29 -10.19 -4.71
CA ARG A 15 -18.20 -9.93 -5.85
C ARG A 15 -17.66 -10.49 -7.18
N LEU A 16 -16.36 -10.38 -7.44
CA LEU A 16 -15.73 -11.00 -8.61
C LEU A 16 -15.92 -12.52 -8.60
N LYS A 17 -15.65 -13.17 -7.46
CA LYS A 17 -15.79 -14.63 -7.30
C LYS A 17 -17.24 -15.08 -7.52
N ASP A 18 -18.21 -14.31 -7.03
CA ASP A 18 -19.63 -14.59 -7.23
C ASP A 18 -20.09 -14.41 -8.69
N LEU A 19 -19.58 -13.38 -9.38
CA LEU A 19 -19.83 -13.18 -10.82
C LEU A 19 -19.21 -14.30 -11.66
N ASN A 20 -17.97 -14.70 -11.34
CA ASN A 20 -17.29 -15.81 -12.02
C ASN A 20 -18.04 -17.14 -11.83
N ARG A 21 -18.62 -17.40 -10.65
CA ARG A 21 -19.42 -18.61 -10.35
C ARG A 21 -20.75 -18.66 -11.11
N LYS A 22 -21.32 -17.50 -11.49
CA LYS A 22 -22.63 -17.39 -12.14
C LYS A 22 -22.56 -17.34 -13.68
N GLY A 23 -21.38 -17.51 -14.28
CA GLY A 23 -21.23 -17.38 -15.74
C GLY A 23 -21.39 -15.94 -16.23
N ALA A 24 -20.87 -14.96 -15.48
CA ALA A 24 -20.92 -13.56 -15.89
C ALA A 24 -20.19 -13.32 -17.22
N GLU A 25 -20.77 -12.47 -18.07
CA GLU A 25 -20.21 -12.08 -19.36
C GLU A 25 -18.72 -11.69 -19.24
N PRO A 26 -17.86 -12.17 -20.14
CA PRO A 26 -16.41 -11.93 -20.10
C PRO A 26 -16.00 -10.47 -19.88
N GLU A 27 -16.78 -9.54 -20.42
CA GLU A 27 -16.57 -8.10 -20.29
C GLU A 27 -16.72 -7.60 -18.84
N LYS A 28 -17.72 -8.10 -18.10
CA LYS A 28 -17.92 -7.75 -16.68
C LYS A 28 -16.81 -8.33 -15.80
N LEU A 29 -16.31 -9.51 -16.14
CA LEU A 29 -15.16 -10.13 -15.49
C LEU A 29 -13.90 -9.28 -15.73
N GLN A 30 -13.64 -8.89 -16.97
CA GLN A 30 -12.48 -8.07 -17.36
C GLN A 30 -12.51 -6.69 -16.69
N ALA A 31 -13.67 -6.02 -16.67
CA ALA A 31 -13.82 -4.74 -15.99
C ALA A 31 -13.52 -4.84 -14.49
N THR A 32 -14.00 -5.91 -13.85
CA THR A 32 -13.76 -6.15 -12.42
C THR A 32 -12.28 -6.47 -12.15
N GLN A 33 -11.64 -7.28 -12.99
CA GLN A 33 -10.20 -7.57 -12.90
C GLN A 33 -9.34 -6.31 -13.07
N SER A 34 -9.67 -5.44 -14.02
CA SER A 34 -9.00 -4.16 -14.22
C SER A 34 -9.17 -3.23 -13.02
N SER A 35 -10.36 -3.19 -12.42
CA SER A 35 -10.60 -2.44 -11.18
C SER A 35 -9.74 -2.96 -10.03
N ILE A 36 -9.64 -4.28 -9.84
CA ILE A 36 -8.80 -4.89 -8.82
C ILE A 36 -7.33 -4.58 -9.03
N LYS A 37 -6.82 -4.70 -10.27
CA LYS A 37 -5.43 -4.34 -10.60
C LYS A 37 -5.14 -2.87 -10.28
N LYS A 38 -6.07 -1.97 -10.59
CA LYS A 38 -5.93 -0.54 -10.27
C LYS A 38 -5.82 -0.30 -8.76
N GLU A 39 -6.66 -0.95 -7.95
CA GLU A 39 -6.56 -0.81 -6.49
C GLU A 39 -5.27 -1.44 -5.93
N LEU A 40 -4.84 -2.58 -6.45
CA LEU A 40 -3.59 -3.21 -6.05
C LEU A 40 -2.38 -2.31 -6.35
N THR A 41 -2.36 -1.63 -7.50
CA THR A 41 -1.33 -0.66 -7.83
C THR A 41 -1.28 0.48 -6.82
N LYS A 42 -2.43 1.02 -6.40
CA LYS A 42 -2.46 2.08 -5.38
C LYS A 42 -1.89 1.58 -4.05
N ILE A 43 -2.30 0.40 -3.58
CA ILE A 43 -1.77 -0.21 -2.35
C ILE A 43 -0.25 -0.33 -2.44
N ASN A 44 0.28 -0.85 -3.55
CA ASN A 44 1.72 -0.99 -3.74
C ASN A 44 2.47 0.35 -3.76
N ILE A 45 1.88 1.41 -4.33
CA ILE A 45 2.46 2.75 -4.29
C ILE A 45 2.48 3.27 -2.85
N THR A 46 1.38 3.13 -2.11
CA THR A 46 1.28 3.56 -0.70
C THR A 46 2.32 2.87 0.17
N ILE A 47 2.49 1.56 0.05
CA ILE A 47 3.51 0.80 0.80
C ILE A 47 4.90 1.35 0.50
N ARG A 48 5.26 1.52 -0.78
CA ARG A 48 6.57 2.06 -1.16
C ARG A 48 6.81 3.48 -0.62
N SER A 49 5.77 4.31 -0.60
CA SER A 49 5.85 5.65 -0.01
C SER A 49 6.11 5.59 1.50
N ILE A 50 5.45 4.68 2.22
CA ILE A 50 5.69 4.45 3.65
C ILE A 50 7.12 3.97 3.90
N ASP A 51 7.61 3.02 3.10
CA ASP A 51 8.99 2.52 3.21
C ASP A 51 10.01 3.64 2.98
N ALA A 52 9.77 4.51 1.98
CA ALA A 52 10.63 5.66 1.72
C ALA A 52 10.63 6.66 2.88
N MET A 53 9.46 6.95 3.46
CA MET A 53 9.35 7.81 4.65
C MET A 53 10.07 7.20 5.86
N SER A 54 9.87 5.92 6.13
CA SER A 54 10.52 5.21 7.23
C SER A 54 12.06 5.24 7.08
N ASN A 55 12.57 4.98 5.88
CA ASN A 55 14.00 5.10 5.58
C ASN A 55 14.53 6.53 5.80
N LYS A 56 13.74 7.55 5.47
CA LYS A 56 14.12 8.95 5.71
C LYS A 56 14.19 9.26 7.22
N VAL A 57 13.22 8.77 8.00
CA VAL A 57 13.21 8.91 9.47
C VAL A 57 14.42 8.19 10.07
N HIS A 58 14.71 6.96 9.65
CA HIS A 58 15.87 6.20 10.09
C HIS A 58 17.18 6.95 9.81
N LYS A 59 17.37 7.46 8.58
CA LYS A 59 18.56 8.26 8.24
C LYS A 59 18.69 9.52 9.08
N LEU A 60 17.59 10.26 9.30
CA LEU A 60 17.60 11.46 10.12
C LEU A 60 18.03 11.13 11.56
N ARG A 61 17.44 10.10 12.16
CA ARG A 61 17.73 9.68 13.53
C ARG A 61 19.16 9.14 13.68
N ASP A 62 19.52 8.15 12.86
CA ASP A 62 20.71 7.34 13.09
C ASP A 62 21.99 8.00 12.51
N ASN A 63 21.87 8.79 11.45
CA ASN A 63 23.04 9.40 10.81
C ASN A 63 23.22 10.86 11.21
N GLN A 64 22.13 11.62 11.35
CA GLN A 64 22.21 13.06 11.59
C GLN A 64 22.10 13.36 13.08
N LEU A 65 20.97 13.06 13.70
CA LEU A 65 20.74 13.40 15.11
C LEU A 65 21.74 12.70 16.04
N GLN A 66 22.02 11.41 15.81
CA GLN A 66 23.03 10.67 16.58
C GLN A 66 24.43 11.31 16.46
N SER A 67 24.81 11.76 15.26
CA SER A 67 26.10 12.40 15.00
C SER A 67 26.18 13.77 15.69
N GLU A 68 25.13 14.59 15.57
CA GLU A 68 25.06 15.89 16.25
C GLU A 68 25.10 15.75 17.77
N LEU A 69 24.37 14.79 18.33
CA LEU A 69 24.40 14.51 19.76
C LEU A 69 25.80 14.07 20.22
N THR A 70 26.48 13.24 19.43
CA THR A 70 27.86 12.81 19.74
C THR A 70 28.82 14.00 19.76
N LYS A 71 28.71 14.92 18.79
CA LYS A 71 29.50 16.15 18.75
C LYS A 71 29.25 17.02 19.98
N LEU A 72 27.97 17.21 20.35
CA LEU A 72 27.59 17.99 21.53
C LEU A 72 28.16 17.40 22.84
N ILE A 73 28.25 16.07 22.95
CA ILE A 73 28.86 15.41 24.12
C ILE A 73 30.38 15.57 24.13
N GLN A 74 31.02 15.54 22.97
CA GLN A 74 32.48 15.65 22.86
C GLN A 74 33.03 17.07 23.02
N GLY A 75 32.17 18.09 22.89
CA GLY A 75 32.52 19.51 23.01
C GLY A 75 32.77 20.16 21.66
#